data_AF-A0A645HYC5-F1
#
_entry.id   AF-A0A645HYC5-F1
#
_cell.length_a   1.000
_cell.length_b   1.000
_cell.length_c   1.000
_cell.angle_alpha   90.00
_cell.angle_beta   90.00
_cell.angle_gamma   90.00
#
_symmetry.space_group_name_H-M   'P 1'
#
loop_
_entity.id
_entity.type
_entity.pdbx_description
1 polymer ?
#
loop_
_entity_poly.entity_id
_entity_poly.type
_entity_poly.pdbx_seq_one_letter_code
_entity_poly.pdbx_strand_id
1 'polypeptide(L)'
;MAEAKKLKEGEISAPVKTSFGWHLIKVTNVVAEPKVLALTDMLPLENGKEITVKENVRMNILNEKKQARLEELLKEWETAYGVKKYPEKIPMNVDVPAEPDAGSTTPDATGSTTPAATTK
;
A
#
# COMPACT_ATOMS: atom_id res chain seq x y z
N MET A 1 -0.92 0.98 5.15
CA MET A 1 -2.18 0.18 5.14
C MET A 1 -3.29 0.76 6.03
N ALA A 2 -2.99 1.57 7.05
CA ALA A 2 -4.03 2.14 7.93
C ALA A 2 -5.04 3.05 7.20
N GLU A 3 -4.63 3.78 6.17
CA GLU A 3 -5.52 4.67 5.41
C GLU A 3 -6.59 3.91 4.61
N ALA A 4 -6.26 2.74 4.03
CA ALA A 4 -7.20 1.93 3.26
C ALA A 4 -8.40 1.43 4.09
N LYS A 5 -8.23 1.26 5.41
CA LYS A 5 -9.28 0.75 6.32
C LYS A 5 -10.41 1.76 6.57
N LYS A 6 -10.16 3.05 6.32
CA LYS A 6 -11.13 4.14 6.57
C LYS A 6 -12.10 4.37 5.39
N LEU A 7 -11.76 3.86 4.21
CA LEU A 7 -12.48 4.09 2.97
C LEU A 7 -13.68 3.14 2.82
N LYS A 8 -14.72 3.62 2.13
CA LYS A 8 -15.88 2.80 1.75
C LYS A 8 -15.62 2.06 0.44
N GLU A 9 -16.44 1.05 0.15
CA GLU A 9 -16.35 0.30 -1.10
C GLU A 9 -16.51 1.21 -2.32
N GLY A 10 -15.59 1.09 -3.27
CA GLY A 10 -15.54 1.90 -4.49
C GLY A 10 -14.85 3.26 -4.34
N GLU A 11 -14.49 3.66 -3.11
CA GLU A 11 -13.83 4.94 -2.84
C GLU A 11 -12.33 4.89 -3.22
N ILE A 12 -11.83 6.02 -3.71
CA ILE A 12 -10.41 6.23 -4.03
C ILE A 12 -9.81 7.12 -2.94
N SER A 13 -8.68 6.70 -2.37
CA SER A 13 -8.01 7.45 -1.30
C SER A 13 -7.37 8.73 -1.82
N ALA A 14 -7.14 9.68 -0.92
CA ALA A 14 -6.15 10.72 -1.18
C ALA A 14 -4.76 10.08 -1.46
N PRO A 15 -3.84 10.78 -2.15
CA PRO A 15 -2.48 10.27 -2.38
C PRO A 15 -1.78 9.90 -1.07
N VAL A 16 -1.38 8.64 -0.92
CA VAL A 16 -0.71 8.12 0.28
C VAL A 16 0.80 8.04 0.03
N LYS A 17 1.58 8.79 0.80
CA LYS A 17 3.06 8.71 0.75
C LYS A 17 3.56 7.52 1.56
N THR A 18 4.32 6.63 0.93
CA THR A 18 5.04 5.52 1.58
C THR A 18 6.53 5.62 1.29
N SER A 19 7.36 4.78 1.91
CA SER A 19 8.79 4.67 1.61
C SER A 19 9.07 4.33 0.13
N PHE A 20 8.07 3.81 -0.59
CA PHE A 20 8.15 3.46 -2.01
C PHE A 20 7.57 4.56 -2.92
N GLY A 21 7.16 5.71 -2.39
CA GLY A 21 6.60 6.84 -3.13
C GLY A 21 5.10 7.04 -2.93
N TRP A 22 4.45 7.70 -3.88
CA TRP A 22 3.02 8.05 -3.82
C TRP A 22 2.14 6.90 -4.33
N HIS A 23 1.16 6.49 -3.53
CA HIS A 23 0.24 5.41 -3.83
C HIS A 23 -1.19 5.95 -3.84
N LEU A 24 -1.98 5.55 -4.85
CA LEU A 24 -3.41 5.80 -4.92
C LEU A 24 -4.15 4.48 -4.68
N ILE A 25 -4.97 4.42 -3.63
CA ILE A 25 -5.62 3.18 -3.21
C ILE A 25 -7.09 3.25 -3.59
N LYS A 26 -7.56 2.27 -4.36
CA LYS A 26 -9.00 2.06 -4.61
C LYS A 26 -9.46 0.87 -3.79
N VAL A 27 -10.49 1.06 -2.97
CA VAL A 27 -11.07 -0.04 -2.20
C VAL A 27 -12.09 -0.78 -3.06
N THR A 28 -11.89 -2.07 -3.24
CA THR A 28 -12.79 -2.97 -3.97
C THR A 28 -13.11 -4.18 -3.11
N ASN A 29 -14.36 -4.67 -3.16
CA ASN A 29 -14.81 -5.89 -2.49
C ASN A 29 -14.66 -5.82 -0.95
N VAL A 30 -15.38 -4.91 -0.30
CA VAL A 30 -15.35 -4.79 1.17
C VAL A 30 -16.21 -5.87 1.82
N VAL A 31 -15.56 -6.80 2.52
CA VAL A 31 -16.26 -7.81 3.31
C VAL A 31 -16.62 -7.21 4.68
N ALA A 32 -17.84 -6.68 4.82
CA ALA A 32 -18.30 -6.01 6.03
C ALA A 32 -18.62 -6.96 7.20
N GLU A 33 -19.00 -8.20 6.91
CA GLU A 33 -19.41 -9.18 7.91
C GLU A 33 -18.43 -10.36 8.00
N PRO A 34 -18.04 -10.79 9.21
CA PRO A 34 -17.19 -11.96 9.37
C PRO A 34 -17.96 -13.22 8.96
N LYS A 35 -17.73 -13.70 7.74
CA LYS A 35 -18.28 -14.96 7.25
C LYS A 35 -17.34 -16.11 7.58
N VAL A 36 -17.81 -17.09 8.34
CA VAL A 36 -17.10 -18.35 8.55
C VAL A 36 -17.38 -19.26 7.36
N LEU A 37 -16.34 -19.67 6.65
CA LEU A 37 -16.42 -20.56 5.51
C LEU A 37 -15.90 -21.95 5.90
N ALA A 38 -16.51 -23.00 5.37
CA ALA A 38 -16.01 -24.35 5.52
C ALA A 38 -14.79 -24.55 4.62
N LEU A 39 -13.90 -25.49 5.01
CA LEU A 39 -12.69 -25.80 4.25
C LEU A 39 -12.96 -26.28 2.82
N THR A 40 -14.15 -26.81 2.57
CA THR A 40 -14.63 -27.30 1.27
C THR A 40 -15.23 -26.20 0.39
N ASP A 41 -15.51 -25.02 0.94
CA ASP A 41 -16.15 -23.95 0.20
C ASP A 41 -15.20 -23.41 -0.87
N MET A 42 -15.76 -23.06 -2.02
CA MET A 42 -15.04 -22.43 -3.11
C MET A 42 -14.96 -20.92 -2.88
N LEU A 43 -13.75 -20.39 -2.98
CA LEU A 43 -13.46 -18.96 -2.98
C LEU A 43 -13.24 -18.51 -4.42
N PRO A 44 -14.02 -17.53 -4.92
CA PRO A 44 -13.72 -16.90 -6.19
C PRO A 44 -12.46 -16.03 -6.06
N LEU A 45 -11.48 -16.23 -6.93
CA LEU A 45 -10.35 -15.32 -7.09
C LEU A 45 -10.67 -14.25 -8.14
N GLU A 46 -10.02 -13.10 -8.01
CA GLU A 46 -10.17 -11.97 -8.96
C GLU A 46 -9.80 -12.34 -10.41
N ASN A 47 -8.99 -13.38 -10.61
CA ASN A 47 -8.59 -13.86 -11.94
C ASN A 47 -9.57 -14.88 -12.55
N GLY A 48 -10.76 -15.05 -11.97
CA GLY A 48 -11.79 -15.97 -12.46
C GLY A 48 -11.51 -17.45 -12.16
N LYS A 49 -10.48 -17.76 -11.37
CA LYS A 49 -10.25 -19.12 -10.86
C LYS A 49 -10.95 -19.31 -9.52
N GLU A 50 -11.36 -20.54 -9.25
CA GLU A 50 -11.89 -20.93 -7.95
C GLU A 50 -10.83 -21.77 -7.22
N ILE A 51 -10.61 -21.46 -5.95
CA ILE A 51 -9.76 -22.25 -5.05
C ILE A 51 -10.59 -22.67 -3.85
N THR A 52 -10.33 -23.84 -3.27
CA THR A 52 -10.97 -24.18 -1.99
C THR A 52 -10.34 -23.37 -0.86
N VAL A 53 -11.11 -23.10 0.19
CA VAL A 53 -10.60 -22.50 1.44
C VAL A 53 -9.42 -23.32 1.98
N LYS A 54 -9.47 -24.66 1.91
CA LYS A 54 -8.37 -25.54 2.32
C LYS A 54 -7.09 -25.28 1.55
N GLU A 55 -7.14 -25.19 0.23
CA GLU A 55 -5.96 -24.90 -0.58
C GLU A 55 -5.41 -23.50 -0.28
N ASN A 56 -6.26 -22.48 -0.15
CA ASN A 56 -5.82 -21.12 0.17
C ASN A 56 -5.07 -21.06 1.52
N VAL A 57 -5.67 -21.62 2.57
CA VAL A 57 -5.06 -21.67 3.91
C VAL A 57 -3.76 -22.46 3.88
N ARG A 58 -3.73 -23.60 3.16
CA ARG A 58 -2.52 -24.38 2.98
C ARG A 58 -1.42 -23.57 2.30
N MET A 59 -1.73 -22.80 1.27
CA MET A 59 -0.76 -21.97 0.56
C MET A 59 -0.20 -20.86 1.45
N ASN A 60 -1.03 -20.20 2.25
CA ASN A 60 -0.59 -19.18 3.20
C ASN A 60 0.38 -19.77 4.23
N ILE A 61 -0.01 -20.88 4.87
CA ILE A 61 0.84 -21.57 5.85
C ILE A 61 2.15 -22.06 5.22
N LEU A 62 2.10 -22.59 3.99
CA LEU A 62 3.30 -23.01 3.28
C LEU A 62 4.23 -21.84 2.98
N ASN A 63 3.69 -20.69 2.58
CA ASN A 63 4.48 -19.51 2.31
C ASN A 63 5.11 -18.95 3.60
N GLU A 64 4.36 -18.89 4.69
CA GLU A 64 4.89 -18.51 6.01
C GLU A 64 6.04 -19.43 6.44
N LYS A 65 5.86 -20.75 6.32
CA LYS A 65 6.92 -21.72 6.65
C LYS A 65 8.14 -21.59 5.74
N LYS A 66 7.94 -21.33 4.44
CA LYS A 66 9.05 -21.08 3.51
C LYS A 66 9.83 -19.83 3.90
N GLN A 67 9.14 -18.75 4.25
CA GLN A 67 9.78 -17.51 4.72
C GLN A 67 10.57 -17.74 6.01
N ALA A 68 9.97 -18.41 7.00
CA ALA A 68 10.65 -18.75 8.25
C ALA A 68 11.90 -19.62 8.01
N ARG A 69 11.78 -20.66 7.16
CA ARG A 69 12.92 -21.52 6.83
C ARG A 69 14.01 -20.75 6.08
N LEU A 70 13.64 -19.84 5.19
CA LEU A 70 14.58 -18.99 4.47
C LEU A 70 15.35 -18.09 5.45
N GLU A 71 14.67 -17.49 6.42
CA GLU A 71 15.29 -16.66 7.45
C GLU A 71 16.29 -17.45 8.32
N GLU A 72 15.92 -18.66 8.74
CA GLU A 72 16.83 -19.57 9.46
C GLU A 72 18.10 -19.88 8.63
N LEU A 73 17.93 -20.22 7.36
CA LEU A 73 19.04 -20.53 6.46
C LEU A 73 19.95 -19.32 6.24
N LEU A 74 19.36 -18.12 6.08
CA LEU A 74 20.13 -16.89 5.95
C LEU A 74 20.96 -16.65 7.21
N LYS A 75 20.40 -16.86 8.40
CA LYS A 75 21.13 -16.72 9.67
C LYS A 75 22.27 -17.74 9.81
N GLU A 76 22.01 -18.99 9.41
CA GLU A 76 23.02 -20.05 9.38
C GLU A 76 24.19 -19.66 8.45
N TRP A 77 23.88 -19.24 7.22
CA TRP A 77 24.89 -18.85 6.23
C TRP A 77 25.62 -17.55 6.62
N GLU A 78 24.93 -16.59 7.22
CA GLU A 78 25.56 -15.37 7.75
C GLU A 78 26.61 -15.71 8.82
N THR A 79 26.29 -16.64 9.70
CA THR A 79 27.19 -17.08 10.77
C THR A 79 28.33 -17.93 10.21
N ALA A 80 28.03 -18.88 9.33
CA ALA A 80 28.99 -19.81 8.75
C ALA A 80 30.02 -19.11 7.84
N TYR A 81 29.58 -18.11 7.07
CA TYR A 81 30.43 -17.40 6.11
C TYR A 81 30.93 -16.03 6.59
N GLY A 82 30.62 -15.64 7.84
CA GLY A 82 31.13 -14.40 8.44
C GLY A 82 30.75 -13.15 7.62
N VAL A 83 29.50 -13.09 7.17
CA VAL A 83 29.02 -12.08 6.21
C VAL A 83 29.12 -10.67 6.80
N LYS A 84 29.99 -9.83 6.22
CA LYS A 84 30.11 -8.40 6.59
C LYS A 84 29.02 -7.60 5.89
N LYS A 85 28.05 -7.08 6.64
CA LYS A 85 27.01 -6.18 6.13
C LYS A 85 27.52 -4.74 6.13
N TYR A 86 27.30 -4.02 5.03
CA TYR A 86 27.62 -2.59 4.89
C TYR A 86 26.35 -1.80 4.56
N PRO A 87 25.41 -1.68 5.52
CA PRO A 87 24.12 -1.02 5.30
C PRO A 87 24.29 0.45 4.87
N GLU A 88 25.33 1.13 5.34
CA GLU A 88 25.65 2.51 4.94
C GLU A 88 26.13 2.67 3.48
N LYS A 89 26.59 1.59 2.83
CA LYS A 89 26.98 1.61 1.41
C LYS A 89 25.82 1.32 0.46
N ILE A 90 24.69 0.87 1.00
CA ILE A 90 23.48 0.57 0.25
C ILE A 90 22.31 1.27 0.96
N PRO A 91 22.28 2.62 0.96
CA PRO A 91 21.15 3.34 1.53
C PRO A 91 19.92 3.04 0.67
N MET A 92 18.97 2.28 1.23
CA MET A 92 17.62 2.14 0.66
C MET A 92 16.77 3.36 1.06
N ASN A 93 17.35 4.56 0.96
CA ASN A 93 16.67 5.84 1.16
C ASN A 93 16.46 6.46 -0.22
N VAL A 94 15.25 6.30 -0.76
CA VAL A 94 14.78 7.24 -1.80
C VAL A 94 14.42 8.52 -1.04
N ASP A 95 15.43 9.37 -0.80
CA ASP A 95 15.20 10.74 -0.33
C ASP A 95 14.47 11.50 -1.45
N VAL A 96 13.15 11.43 -1.45
CA VAL A 96 12.32 12.35 -2.22
C VAL A 96 12.49 13.71 -1.55
N PRO A 97 13.13 14.71 -2.21
CA PRO A 97 13.23 16.04 -1.65
C PRO A 97 11.81 16.52 -1.33
N ALA A 98 11.61 17.04 -0.12
CA ALA A 98 10.38 17.73 0.22
C ALA A 98 10.22 18.91 -0.74
N GLU A 99 9.33 18.79 -1.71
CA GLU A 99 8.87 19.93 -2.48
C GLU A 99 8.28 20.94 -1.46
N PRO A 100 8.66 22.22 -1.54
CA PRO A 100 8.13 23.23 -0.63
C PRO A 100 6.62 23.29 -0.81
N ASP A 101 5.90 23.19 0.32
CA ASP A 101 4.45 23.36 0.41
C ASP A 101 3.98 24.49 -0.52
N ALA A 102 3.46 24.11 -1.70
CA ALA A 102 2.73 25.02 -2.56
C ALA A 102 1.36 25.22 -1.91
N GLY A 103 1.35 26.21 -1.01
CA GLY A 103 0.20 26.99 -0.55
C GLY A 103 -1.17 26.34 -0.72
N SER A 104 -1.72 25.91 0.42
CA SER A 104 -3.15 26.01 0.69
C SER A 104 -3.64 27.42 0.35
N THR A 105 -4.18 27.62 -0.85
CA THR A 105 -5.03 28.78 -1.15
C THR A 105 -6.47 28.34 -0.97
N THR A 106 -7.03 28.70 0.18
CA THR A 106 -8.47 28.74 0.44
C THR A 106 -9.11 29.70 -0.57
N PRO A 107 -10.25 29.38 -1.21
CA PRO A 107 -10.95 30.32 -2.07
C PRO A 107 -11.75 31.27 -1.17
N ASP A 108 -11.17 32.43 -0.84
CA ASP A 108 -11.93 33.47 -0.16
C ASP A 108 -12.71 34.29 -1.18
N ALA A 109 -14.02 34.17 -1.10
CA ALA A 109 -14.97 34.96 -1.87
C ALA A 109 -15.14 36.31 -1.19
N THR A 110 -14.74 37.40 -1.85
CA THR A 110 -15.30 38.74 -1.60
C THR A 110 -15.19 39.56 -2.89
N GLY A 111 -16.35 39.93 -3.43
CA GLY A 111 -16.45 40.83 -4.57
C GLY A 111 -16.23 42.30 -4.19
N SER A 112 -15.75 43.08 -5.16
CA SER A 112 -16.02 44.51 -5.36
C SER A 112 -15.33 44.93 -6.67
N THR A 113 -16.06 45.17 -7.78
CA THR A 113 -16.38 46.50 -8.39
C THR A 113 -15.13 47.39 -8.58
N THR A 114 -14.75 48.00 -9.71
CA THR A 114 -15.42 48.49 -10.94
C THR A 114 -14.32 48.79 -12.03
N PRO A 115 -14.52 49.47 -13.19
CA PRO A 115 -14.17 48.91 -14.51
C PRO A 115 -13.14 49.73 -15.35
N ALA A 116 -12.84 49.18 -16.53
CA ALA A 116 -12.56 49.87 -17.80
C ALA A 116 -11.46 50.94 -17.89
N ALA A 117 -10.44 50.66 -18.72
CA ALA A 117 -9.89 51.65 -19.63
C ALA A 117 -9.46 50.96 -20.94
N THR A 118 -10.21 51.26 -22.00
CA THR A 118 -9.92 50.92 -23.39
C THR A 118 -8.95 51.94 -23.97
N THR A 119 -7.98 51.43 -24.73
CA THR A 119 -7.23 52.06 -25.83
C THR A 119 -7.83 53.36 -26.40
N LYS A 120 -7.08 54.45 -26.28
CA LYS A 120 -6.44 55.11 -27.44
C LYS A 120 -5.26 55.97 -26.99
#